data_AF-A0A6B0GM24-F1
#
_entry.id   AF-A0A6B0GM24-F1
#
_cell.length_a   1.000
_cell.length_b   1.000
_cell.length_c   1.000
_cell.angle_alpha   90.00
_cell.angle_beta   90.00
_cell.angle_gamma   90.00
#
_symmetry.space_group_name_H-M   'P 1'
#
loop_
_entity.id
_entity.type
_entity.pdbx_description
1 polymer ?
#
loop_
_entity_poly.entity_id
_entity_poly.type
_entity_poly.pdbx_seq_one_letter_code
_entity_poly.pdbx_strand_id
1 'polypeptide(L)'
;MVAVAFLRLFSVLVTLPPAMAHEATHALVSKPWARRSRLANPLSVQVSWQVWWADDTPAWAVVFAALAPMLVGIAVGIVAFLWVFAVGYVPATAREWLLLSIVATWWGIYACPSGSDTRTARDALQ
;
A
#
# COMPACT_ATOMS: atom_id res chain seq x y z
N MET A 1 -23.90 20.29 -6.07
CA MET A 1 -23.20 19.39 -7.03
C MET A 1 -21.70 19.67 -7.12
N VAL A 2 -21.25 20.94 -7.24
CA VAL A 2 -19.81 21.30 -7.35
C VAL A 2 -18.97 20.84 -6.15
N ALA A 3 -19.44 21.04 -4.92
CA ALA A 3 -18.71 20.63 -3.70
C ALA A 3 -18.49 19.11 -3.60
N VAL A 4 -19.45 18.29 -4.04
CA VAL A 4 -19.34 16.83 -4.05
C VAL A 4 -18.35 16.35 -5.11
N ALA A 5 -18.34 16.97 -6.28
CA ALA A 5 -17.37 16.68 -7.33
C ALA A 5 -15.94 17.05 -6.90
N PHE A 6 -15.77 18.21 -6.24
CA PHE A 6 -14.50 18.64 -5.68
C PHE A 6 -13.98 17.69 -4.61
N LEU A 7 -14.81 17.30 -3.65
CA LEU A 7 -14.42 16.35 -2.60
C LEU A 7 -14.01 15.00 -3.17
N ARG A 8 -14.72 14.48 -4.18
CA ARG A 8 -14.35 13.24 -4.87
C ARG A 8 -13.01 13.34 -5.56
N LEU A 9 -12.78 14.42 -6.32
CA LEU A 9 -11.51 14.65 -7.00
C LEU A 9 -10.36 14.77 -5.99
N PHE A 10 -10.56 15.54 -4.93
CA PHE A 10 -9.59 15.72 -3.85
C PHE A 10 -9.25 14.38 -3.18
N SER A 11 -10.25 13.59 -2.81
CA SER A 11 -10.04 12.25 -2.25
C SER A 11 -9.21 11.37 -3.19
N VAL A 12 -9.55 11.32 -4.50
CA VAL A 12 -8.78 10.54 -5.48
C VAL A 12 -7.33 11.02 -5.55
N LEU A 13 -7.08 12.32 -5.63
CA LEU A 13 -5.73 12.87 -5.70
C LEU A 13 -4.90 12.57 -4.46
N VAL A 14 -5.53 12.51 -3.28
CA VAL A 14 -4.85 12.21 -2.03
C VAL A 14 -4.62 10.71 -1.84
N THR A 15 -5.57 9.85 -2.24
CA THR A 15 -5.49 8.41 -1.96
C THR A 15 -4.86 7.59 -3.08
N LEU A 16 -4.90 8.05 -4.32
CA LEU A 16 -4.39 7.31 -5.47
C LEU A 16 -2.87 7.06 -5.40
N PRO A 17 -2.01 8.05 -5.05
CA PRO A 17 -0.58 7.81 -4.98
C PRO A 17 -0.15 6.69 -4.00
N PRO A 18 -0.58 6.67 -2.72
CA PRO A 18 -0.22 5.57 -1.82
C PRO A 18 -0.83 4.22 -2.26
N ALA A 19 -2.02 4.20 -2.86
CA ALA A 19 -2.60 2.99 -3.43
C ALA A 19 -1.77 2.46 -4.61
N MET A 20 -1.30 3.33 -5.52
CA MET A 20 -0.40 2.92 -6.61
C MET A 20 0.93 2.39 -6.08
N ALA A 21 1.48 3.00 -5.03
CA ALA A 21 2.71 2.51 -4.40
C ALA A 21 2.52 1.12 -3.76
N HIS A 22 1.37 0.87 -3.13
CA HIS A 22 0.99 -0.44 -2.60
C HIS A 22 1.02 -1.51 -3.70
N GLU A 23 0.29 -1.27 -4.79
CA GLU A 23 0.22 -2.19 -5.93
C GLU A 23 1.57 -2.37 -6.63
N ALA A 24 2.37 -1.31 -6.74
CA ALA A 24 3.73 -1.40 -7.27
C ALA A 24 4.64 -2.28 -6.39
N THR A 25 4.40 -2.33 -5.08
CA THR A 25 5.17 -3.18 -4.17
C THR A 25 4.87 -4.65 -4.44
N HIS A 26 3.60 -5.04 -4.64
CA HIS A 26 3.26 -6.39 -5.11
C HIS A 26 3.96 -6.73 -6.44
N ALA A 27 3.94 -5.79 -7.40
CA ALA A 27 4.57 -5.97 -8.70
C ALA A 27 6.07 -6.25 -8.60
N LEU A 28 6.77 -5.45 -7.78
CA LEU A 28 8.22 -5.56 -7.61
C LEU A 28 8.59 -6.85 -6.89
N VAL A 29 7.89 -7.18 -5.79
CA VAL A 29 8.23 -8.35 -4.98
C VAL A 29 7.85 -9.65 -5.68
N SER A 30 6.77 -9.69 -6.47
CA SER A 30 6.40 -10.88 -7.22
C SER A 30 7.31 -11.19 -8.42
N LYS A 31 8.07 -10.20 -8.92
CA LYS A 31 8.84 -10.30 -10.18
C LYS A 31 9.70 -11.56 -10.33
N PRO A 32 10.41 -12.05 -9.28
CA PRO A 32 11.24 -13.25 -9.42
C PRO A 32 10.47 -14.55 -9.68
N TRP A 33 9.17 -14.59 -9.33
CA TRP A 33 8.32 -15.78 -9.42
C TRP A 33 7.12 -15.61 -10.37
N ALA A 34 6.90 -14.40 -10.86
CA ALA A 34 5.82 -14.09 -11.77
C ALA A 34 6.19 -14.48 -13.20
N ARG A 35 5.35 -15.29 -13.84
CA ARG A 35 5.39 -15.52 -15.30
C ARG A 35 4.92 -14.28 -16.06
N ARG A 36 3.92 -13.59 -15.52
CA ARG A 36 3.37 -12.36 -16.05
C ARG A 36 2.78 -11.55 -14.90
N SER A 37 2.75 -10.24 -15.05
CA SER A 37 1.95 -9.40 -14.17
C SER A 37 1.44 -8.15 -14.88
N ARG A 38 0.36 -7.54 -14.38
CA ARG A 38 -0.23 -6.32 -14.96
C ARG A 38 -0.94 -5.46 -13.93
N LEU A 39 -0.96 -4.16 -14.18
CA LEU A 39 -1.88 -3.23 -13.53
C LEU A 39 -3.28 -3.40 -14.13
N ALA A 40 -4.27 -3.64 -13.28
CA ALA A 40 -5.68 -3.60 -13.62
C ALA A 40 -6.30 -2.29 -13.11
N ASN A 41 -7.18 -1.71 -13.93
CA ASN A 41 -7.98 -0.53 -13.61
C ASN A 41 -7.17 0.70 -13.12
N PRO A 42 -6.15 1.16 -13.87
CA PRO A 42 -5.21 2.20 -13.42
C PRO A 42 -5.85 3.57 -13.13
N LEU A 43 -7.03 3.82 -13.68
CA LEU A 43 -7.77 5.09 -13.53
C LEU A 43 -9.00 4.95 -12.61
N SER A 44 -9.13 3.81 -11.92
CA SER A 44 -10.23 3.58 -10.98
C SER A 44 -9.74 3.72 -9.54
N VAL A 45 -10.67 3.92 -8.61
CA VAL A 45 -10.39 3.88 -7.16
C VAL A 45 -9.97 2.47 -6.70
N GLN A 46 -10.16 1.45 -7.55
CA GLN A 46 -9.83 0.05 -7.30
C GLN A 46 -8.67 -0.39 -8.21
N VAL A 47 -7.56 0.36 -8.14
CA VAL A 47 -6.29 -0.08 -8.74
C VAL A 47 -5.92 -1.42 -8.11
N SER A 48 -5.58 -2.41 -8.94
CA SER A 48 -5.11 -3.70 -8.44
C SER A 48 -4.04 -4.27 -9.36
N TRP A 49 -3.07 -4.96 -8.78
CA TRP A 49 -2.02 -5.66 -9.51
C TRP A 49 -2.37 -7.14 -9.63
N GLN A 50 -2.39 -7.65 -10.85
CA GLN A 50 -2.66 -9.06 -11.13
C GLN A 50 -1.35 -9.77 -11.43
N VAL A 51 -1.11 -10.88 -10.73
CA VAL A 51 0.09 -11.71 -10.90
C VAL A 51 -0.33 -13.09 -11.38
N TRP A 52 0.33 -13.57 -12.43
CA TRP A 52 0.28 -14.98 -12.84
C TRP A 52 1.61 -15.62 -12.47
N TRP A 53 1.54 -16.51 -11.48
CA TRP A 53 2.68 -17.22 -10.93
C TRP A 53 3.22 -18.25 -11.93
N ALA A 54 4.52 -18.53 -11.86
CA ALA A 54 5.10 -19.70 -12.53
C ALA A 54 4.63 -20.99 -11.83
N ASP A 55 4.59 -22.10 -12.57
CA ASP A 55 4.02 -23.37 -12.10
C ASP A 55 4.76 -23.95 -10.87
N ASP A 56 6.02 -23.59 -10.68
CA ASP A 56 6.92 -24.01 -9.60
C ASP A 56 7.07 -22.98 -8.47
N THR A 57 6.23 -21.93 -8.47
CA THR A 57 6.30 -20.89 -7.44
C THR A 57 6.00 -21.47 -6.06
N PRO A 58 6.90 -21.34 -5.06
CA PRO A 58 6.64 -21.84 -3.73
C PRO A 58 5.58 -21.00 -3.01
N ALA A 59 4.74 -21.65 -2.22
CA ALA A 59 3.66 -21.02 -1.44
C ALA A 59 4.12 -19.81 -0.62
N TRP A 60 5.28 -19.91 0.05
CA TRP A 60 5.81 -18.82 0.87
C TRP A 60 6.11 -17.56 0.04
N ALA A 61 6.48 -17.69 -1.24
CA ALA A 61 6.75 -16.55 -2.11
C ALA A 61 5.46 -15.83 -2.51
N VAL A 62 4.38 -16.59 -2.74
CA VAL A 62 3.04 -16.03 -2.97
C VAL A 62 2.56 -15.27 -1.74
N VAL A 63 2.70 -15.85 -0.54
CA VAL A 63 2.36 -15.19 0.73
C VAL A 63 3.19 -13.93 0.94
N PHE A 64 4.51 -14.03 0.73
CA PHE A 64 5.41 -12.91 0.92
C PHE A 64 5.07 -11.74 -0.02
N ALA A 65 4.84 -12.03 -1.30
CA ALA A 65 4.45 -11.01 -2.26
C ALA A 65 3.05 -10.43 -1.97
N ALA A 66 2.10 -11.25 -1.52
CA ALA A 66 0.77 -10.81 -1.13
C ALA A 66 0.79 -9.92 0.12
N LEU A 67 1.75 -10.08 1.03
CA LEU A 67 1.86 -9.26 2.24
C LEU A 67 2.96 -8.19 2.14
N ALA A 68 3.62 -8.07 0.98
CA ALA A 68 4.78 -7.20 0.80
C ALA A 68 4.52 -5.72 1.15
N PRO A 69 3.42 -5.07 0.72
CA PRO A 69 3.16 -3.68 1.08
C PRO A 69 3.01 -3.48 2.59
N MET A 70 2.37 -4.43 3.28
CA MET A 70 2.24 -4.41 4.74
C MET A 70 3.61 -4.53 5.41
N LEU A 71 4.45 -5.47 4.98
CA LEU A 71 5.78 -5.66 5.56
C LEU A 71 6.67 -4.43 5.38
N VAL A 72 6.68 -3.84 4.17
CA VAL A 72 7.40 -2.60 3.89
C VAL A 72 6.80 -1.44 4.71
N GLY A 73 5.48 -1.35 4.78
CA GLY A 73 4.77 -0.32 5.52
C GLY A 73 5.09 -0.36 7.02
N ILE A 74 5.11 -1.56 7.62
CA ILE A 74 5.53 -1.77 9.01
C ILE A 74 6.98 -1.32 9.20
N ALA A 75 7.91 -1.73 8.33
CA ALA A 75 9.31 -1.34 8.44
C ALA A 75 9.49 0.19 8.38
N VAL A 76 8.84 0.84 7.42
CA VAL A 76 8.86 2.32 7.28
C VAL A 76 8.23 2.97 8.52
N GLY A 77 7.11 2.44 9.02
CA GLY A 77 6.43 2.96 10.21
C GLY A 77 7.30 2.88 11.46
N ILE A 78 8.01 1.76 11.66
CA ILE A 78 8.97 1.59 12.77
C ILE A 78 10.11 2.60 12.64
N VAL A 79 10.72 2.73 11.47
CA VAL A 79 11.81 3.69 11.24
C VAL A 79 11.35 5.12 11.51
N ALA A 80 10.17 5.51 11.01
CA ALA A 80 9.60 6.82 11.23
C ALA A 80 9.32 7.09 12.72
N PHE A 81 8.74 6.11 13.43
CA PHE A 81 8.47 6.20 14.86
C PHE A 81 9.75 6.37 15.68
N LEU A 82 10.76 5.54 15.41
CA LEU A 82 12.06 5.63 16.08
C LEU A 82 12.75 6.96 15.80
N TRP A 83 12.67 7.46 14.57
CA TRP A 83 13.23 8.76 14.21
C TRP A 83 12.55 9.90 14.97
N VAL A 84 11.20 9.93 14.99
CA VAL A 84 10.42 10.95 15.74
C VAL A 84 10.82 10.96 17.21
N PHE A 85 10.95 9.78 17.82
CA PHE A 85 11.37 9.65 19.21
C PHE A 85 12.81 10.12 19.42
N ALA A 86 13.73 9.76 18.53
CA ALA A 86 15.15 10.12 18.63
C ALA A 86 15.38 11.63 18.52
N VAL A 87 14.61 12.33 17.68
CA VAL A 87 14.74 13.79 17.50
C VAL A 87 13.82 14.60 18.44
N GLY A 88 12.96 13.94 19.20
CA GLY A 88 11.99 14.59 20.09
C GLY A 88 10.95 15.45 19.34
N TYR A 89 10.60 15.08 18.10
CA TYR A 89 9.69 15.88 17.29
C TYR A 89 8.25 15.78 17.82
N VAL A 90 7.68 16.93 18.19
CA VAL A 90 6.26 17.07 18.56
C VAL A 90 5.66 18.20 17.73
N PRO A 91 4.59 17.97 16.95
CA PRO A 91 3.92 19.02 16.19
C PRO A 91 3.48 20.17 17.11
N ALA A 92 3.94 21.39 16.82
CA ALA A 92 3.64 22.59 17.61
C ALA A 92 2.48 23.40 17.02
N THR A 93 2.17 23.20 15.73
CA THR A 93 1.18 23.99 15.00
C THR A 93 0.07 23.14 14.40
N ALA A 94 -1.10 23.74 14.17
CA ALA A 94 -2.22 23.07 13.49
C ALA A 94 -1.84 22.56 12.09
N ARG A 95 -0.96 23.29 11.39
CA ARG A 95 -0.43 22.89 10.08
C ARG A 95 0.38 21.59 10.18
N GLU A 96 1.23 21.45 11.20
CA GLU A 96 2.04 20.24 11.39
C GLU A 96 1.17 19.05 11.79
N TRP A 97 0.15 19.25 12.64
CA TRP A 97 -0.84 18.23 12.94
C TRP A 97 -1.61 17.77 11.71
N LEU A 98 -1.98 18.70 10.83
CA LEU A 98 -2.63 18.38 9.55
C LEU A 98 -1.71 17.56 8.65
N LEU A 99 -0.44 17.97 8.50
CA LEU A 99 0.54 17.23 7.71
C LEU A 99 0.79 15.82 8.26
N LEU A 100 0.94 15.69 9.58
CA LEU A 100 1.10 14.39 10.23
C LEU A 100 -0.12 13.49 9.98
N SER A 101 -1.34 14.04 10.02
CA SER A 101 -2.57 13.30 9.74
C SER A 101 -2.65 12.80 8.29
N ILE A 102 -2.21 13.64 7.33
CA ILE A 102 -2.12 13.26 5.91
C ILE A 102 -1.11 12.14 5.73
N VAL A 103 0.09 12.26 6.32
CA VAL A 103 1.14 11.24 6.26
C VAL A 103 0.68 9.93 6.91
N ALA A 104 0.03 9.99 8.06
CA ALA A 104 -0.53 8.81 8.73
C ALA A 104 -1.60 8.13 7.88
N THR A 105 -2.44 8.91 7.19
CA THR A 105 -3.44 8.38 6.25
C THR A 105 -2.78 7.71 5.04
N TRP A 106 -1.76 8.34 4.46
CA TRP A 106 -0.97 7.76 3.36
C TRP A 106 -0.30 6.46 3.76
N TRP A 107 0.32 6.44 4.95
CA TRP A 107 0.92 5.25 5.52
C TRP A 107 -0.12 4.15 5.74
N GLY A 108 -1.30 4.48 6.27
CA GLY A 108 -2.39 3.51 6.46
C GLY A 108 -2.90 2.91 5.14
N ILE A 109 -3.09 3.73 4.11
CA ILE A 109 -3.49 3.25 2.77
C ILE A 109 -2.43 2.32 2.17
N TYR A 110 -1.16 2.64 2.36
CA TYR A 110 -0.05 1.82 1.85
C TYR A 110 0.15 0.52 2.66
N ALA A 111 0.10 0.58 3.99
CA ALA A 111 0.52 -0.51 4.86
C ALA A 111 -0.60 -1.50 5.21
N CYS A 112 -1.87 -1.08 5.19
CA CYS A 112 -2.96 -1.99 5.51
C CYS A 112 -3.19 -2.97 4.35
N PRO A 113 -3.14 -4.30 4.59
CA PRO A 113 -3.44 -5.26 3.55
C PRO A 113 -4.93 -5.20 3.19
N SER A 114 -5.22 -5.34 1.91
CA SER A 114 -6.57 -5.45 1.39
C SER A 114 -7.18 -6.83 1.70
N GLY A 115 -8.50 -6.94 1.52
CA GLY A 115 -9.18 -8.23 1.61
C GLY A 115 -8.69 -9.23 0.55
N SER A 116 -8.24 -8.76 -0.62
CA SER A 116 -7.64 -9.63 -1.65
C SER A 116 -6.29 -10.18 -1.25
N ASP A 117 -5.48 -9.39 -0.56
CA ASP A 117 -4.12 -9.77 -0.16
C ASP A 117 -4.16 -10.88 0.87
N THR A 118 -5.02 -10.70 1.88
CA THR A 118 -5.24 -11.69 2.94
C THR A 118 -5.81 -12.99 2.40
N ARG A 119 -6.74 -12.93 1.42
CA ARG A 119 -7.23 -14.13 0.73
C ARG A 119 -6.12 -14.80 -0.07
N THR A 120 -5.37 -14.06 -0.88
CA THR A 120 -4.27 -14.62 -1.69
C THR A 120 -3.23 -15.31 -0.82
N ALA A 121 -2.82 -14.69 0.30
CA ALA A 121 -1.89 -15.28 1.24
C ALA A 121 -2.45 -16.56 1.89
N ARG A 122 -3.72 -16.55 2.29
CA ARG A 122 -4.37 -17.73 2.89
C ARG A 122 -4.51 -18.87 1.89
N ASP A 123 -4.98 -18.58 0.68
CA ASP A 123 -5.25 -19.58 -0.35
C ASP A 123 -3.94 -20.24 -0.84
N ALA A 124 -2.80 -19.55 -0.73
CA ALA A 124 -1.48 -20.13 -1.03
C ALA A 124 -0.98 -21.15 0.00
N LEU A 125 -1.56 -21.19 1.21
CA LEU A 125 -1.15 -22.08 2.30
C LEU A 125 -2.02 -23.35 2.42
N GLN A 126 -3.02 -23.49 1.55
CA GLN A 126 -3.94 -24.63 1.51
C GLN A 126 -3.50 -25.65 0.46
#